data_AF-A0A5K0Y8Z4-F1
#
_entry.id   AF-A0A5K0Y8Z4-F1
#
_cell.length_a   1.000
_cell.length_b   1.000
_cell.length_c   1.000
_cell.angle_alpha   90.00
_cell.angle_beta   90.00
_cell.angle_gamma   90.00
#
_symmetry.space_group_name_H-M   'P 1'
#
loop_
_entity.id
_entity.type
_entity.pdbx_description
1 polymer ?
#
loop_
_entity_poly.entity_id
_entity_poly.type
_entity_poly.pdbx_seq_one_letter_code
_entity_poly.pdbx_strand_id
1 'polypeptide(L)' 'ASSGIGTETARVLALRGVHVFMAVRNVDAGKNVKDAIIKDNPTAKVDVMELDLTSKSSVRKFASDYKSLNLPLNIL' A
#
# COMPACT_ATOMS: atom_id res chain seq x y z
N ALA A 1 -4.98 1.12 5.85
CA ALA A 1 -5.06 1.44 4.41
C ALA A 1 -6.25 0.79 3.69
N SER A 2 -6.82 -0.32 4.18
CA SER A 2 -7.94 -1.01 3.52
C SER A 2 -9.34 -0.49 3.88
N SER A 3 -9.46 0.63 4.59
CA SER A 3 -10.74 1.23 4.96
C SER A 3 -10.58 2.71 5.32
N GLY A 4 -11.69 3.46 5.20
CA GLY A 4 -11.82 4.85 5.64
C GLY A 4 -10.68 5.75 5.18
N ILE A 5 -9.99 6.38 6.13
CA ILE A 5 -8.91 7.35 5.89
C ILE A 5 -7.78 6.73 5.05
N GLY A 6 -7.40 5.49 5.32
CA GLY A 6 -6.29 4.86 4.61
C GLY A 6 -6.56 4.65 3.12
N THR A 7 -7.83 4.41 2.75
CA THR A 7 -8.25 4.28 1.35
C THR A 7 -8.17 5.63 0.65
N GLU A 8 -8.71 6.69 1.25
CA GLU A 8 -8.68 8.02 0.67
C GLU A 8 -7.25 8.59 0.59
N THR A 9 -6.42 8.36 1.61
CA THR A 9 -5.01 8.76 1.57
C THR A 9 -4.28 8.07 0.41
N ALA A 10 -4.46 6.75 0.25
CA ALA A 10 -3.86 6.02 -0.86
C ALA A 10 -4.34 6.54 -2.22
N ARG A 11 -5.65 6.78 -2.35
CA ARG A 11 -6.26 7.34 -3.58
C ARG A 11 -5.69 8.71 -3.92
N VAL A 12 -5.67 9.65 -2.96
CA VAL A 12 -5.20 11.02 -3.20
C VAL A 12 -3.71 11.05 -3.53
N LEU A 13 -2.88 10.27 -2.82
CA LEU A 13 -1.44 10.18 -3.13
C LEU A 13 -1.20 9.60 -4.52
N ALA A 14 -1.91 8.54 -4.88
CA ALA A 14 -1.82 7.93 -6.21
C ALA A 14 -2.28 8.89 -7.32
N LEU A 15 -3.34 9.69 -7.08
CA LEU A 15 -3.79 10.75 -7.99
C LEU A 15 -2.74 11.85 -8.20
N ARG A 16 -1.83 12.05 -7.24
CA ARG A 16 -0.69 12.99 -7.36
C ARG A 16 0.56 12.35 -7.95
N GLY A 17 0.47 11.12 -8.47
CA GLY A 17 1.58 10.41 -9.11
C GLY A 17 2.56 9.75 -8.13
N VAL A 18 2.23 9.69 -6.84
CA VAL A 18 3.03 9.00 -5.84
C VAL A 18 2.88 7.49 -6.03
N HIS A 19 3.98 6.74 -5.89
CA HIS A 19 3.95 5.29 -5.79
C HIS A 19 3.55 4.89 -4.37
N VAL A 20 2.35 4.35 -4.22
CA VAL A 20 1.77 4.03 -2.92
C VAL A 20 1.89 2.53 -2.65
N PHE A 21 2.50 2.18 -1.51
CA PHE A 21 2.47 0.82 -0.97
C PHE A 21 1.44 0.73 0.17
N MET A 22 0.35 0.03 -0.09
CA MET A 22 -0.69 -0.23 0.89
C MET A 22 -0.27 -1.41 1.79
N ALA A 23 0.25 -1.09 2.96
CA ALA A 23 0.50 -2.07 4.02
C ALA A 23 -0.83 -2.43 4.72
N VAL A 24 -1.30 -3.67 4.55
CA VAL A 24 -2.61 -4.12 5.05
C VAL A 24 -2.54 -5.50 5.68
N ARG A 25 -3.39 -5.77 6.68
CA ARG A 25 -3.52 -7.12 7.26
C ARG A 25 -4.25 -8.08 6.33
N ASN A 26 -5.31 -7.61 5.67
CA ASN A 26 -6.06 -8.38 4.68
C ASN A 26 -5.68 -7.92 3.27
N VAL A 27 -4.89 -8.73 2.58
CA VAL A 27 -4.36 -8.42 1.24
C VAL A 27 -5.48 -8.34 0.21
N ASP A 28 -6.51 -9.18 0.29
CA ASP A 28 -7.60 -9.19 -0.68
C ASP A 28 -8.48 -7.94 -0.57
N ALA A 29 -8.74 -7.49 0.66
CA ALA A 29 -9.38 -6.18 0.87
C ALA A 29 -8.52 -5.03 0.32
N GLY A 30 -7.19 -5.12 0.45
CA GLY A 30 -6.26 -4.16 -0.15
C GLY A 30 -6.28 -4.18 -1.68
N LYS A 31 -6.34 -5.36 -2.30
CA LYS A 31 -6.46 -5.51 -3.76
C LYS A 31 -7.73 -4.85 -4.30
N ASN A 32 -8.86 -5.04 -3.63
CA ASN A 32 -10.12 -4.38 -4.02
C ASN A 32 -9.98 -2.84 -4.06
N VAL A 33 -9.25 -2.26 -3.08
CA VAL A 33 -8.97 -0.81 -3.07
C VAL A 33 -8.01 -0.43 -4.20
N LYS A 34 -6.95 -1.20 -4.41
CA LYS A 34 -6.01 -1.00 -5.54
C LYS A 34 -6.75 -1.00 -6.87
N ASP A 35 -7.62 -1.98 -7.10
CA ASP A 35 -8.39 -2.11 -8.34
C ASP A 35 -9.34 -0.93 -8.55
N ALA A 36 -9.98 -0.45 -7.47
CA ALA A 36 -10.81 0.75 -7.53
C ALA A 36 -9.98 2.00 -7.89
N ILE A 37 -8.79 2.18 -7.29
CA ILE A 37 -7.91 3.32 -7.60
C ILE A 37 -7.40 3.24 -9.05
N ILE A 38 -7.00 2.05 -9.53
CA ILE A 38 -6.52 1.86 -10.90
C ILE A 38 -7.65 2.09 -11.91
N LYS A 39 -8.88 1.69 -11.59
CA LYS A 39 -10.04 1.96 -12.44
C LYS A 39 -10.27 3.46 -12.64
N ASP A 40 -10.11 4.26 -11.58
CA ASP A 40 -10.27 5.72 -11.64
C ASP A 40 -9.05 6.42 -12.24
N ASN A 41 -7.85 5.87 -12.05
CA ASN A 41 -6.59 6.39 -12.59
C ASN A 41 -5.72 5.22 -13.11
N PRO A 42 -5.81 4.88 -14.41
CA PRO A 42 -5.07 3.76 -15.00
C PRO A 42 -3.55 3.87 -14.91
N THR A 43 -3.01 5.07 -14.66
CA THR A 43 -1.56 5.32 -14.51
C THR A 43 -1.09 5.28 -13.06
N ALA A 44 -2.00 5.10 -12.10
CA ALA A 44 -1.69 5.04 -10.69
C ALA A 44 -0.74 3.87 -10.38
N LYS A 45 0.31 4.17 -9.59
CA LYS A 45 1.24 3.16 -9.09
C LYS A 45 0.85 2.80 -7.66
N VAL A 46 0.09 1.72 -7.51
CA VAL A 46 -0.35 1.23 -6.20
C VAL A 46 -0.01 -0.26 -6.07
N ASP A 47 0.66 -0.60 -4.99
CA ASP A 47 0.97 -1.98 -4.63
C ASP A 47 0.44 -2.31 -3.24
N VAL A 48 0.18 -3.59 -3.00
CA VAL A 48 -0.41 -4.08 -1.75
C VAL A 48 0.54 -5.09 -1.16
N MET A 49 0.90 -4.91 0.10
CA MET A 49 1.80 -5.79 0.83
C MET A 49 1.20 -6.12 2.20
N GLU A 50 1.35 -7.39 2.61
CA GLU A 50 0.85 -7.84 3.90
C GLU A 50 1.67 -7.24 5.04
N LEU A 51 0.98 -6.61 5.99
CA LEU A 51 1.57 -6.15 7.24
C LEU A 51 0.58 -6.32 8.38
N ASP A 52 0.97 -7.10 9.38
CA ASP A 52 0.30 -7.15 10.68
C ASP A 52 1.15 -6.50 11.77
N LEU A 53 0.73 -5.31 12.19
CA LEU A 53 1.43 -4.52 13.22
C LEU A 53 1.41 -5.17 14.61
N THR A 54 0.51 -6.14 14.86
CA THR A 54 0.50 -6.89 16.12
C THR A 54 1.61 -7.94 16.19
N SER A 55 2.27 -8.24 15.06
CA SER A 55 3.34 -9.25 14.98
C SER A 55 4.68 -8.63 14.57
N LYS A 56 5.67 -8.67 15.47
CA LYS A 56 7.03 -8.20 15.16
C LYS A 56 7.69 -9.00 14.03
N SER A 57 7.35 -10.28 13.87
CA SER A 57 7.87 -11.08 12.75
C SER A 57 7.27 -10.62 11.42
N SER A 58 5.97 -10.28 11.39
CA SER A 58 5.32 -9.68 10.22
C SER A 58 5.95 -8.34 9.87
N VAL A 59 6.18 -7.46 10.85
CA VAL A 59 6.85 -6.16 10.65
C VAL A 59 8.25 -6.34 10.04
N ARG A 60 9.05 -7.26 10.58
CA ARG A 60 10.40 -7.53 10.05
C ARG A 60 10.37 -8.09 8.63
N LYS A 61 9.43 -9.00 8.34
CA LYS A 61 9.23 -9.56 7.01
C LYS A 61 8.85 -8.47 6.03
N PHE A 62 7.82 -7.67 6.32
CA PHE A 62 7.41 -6.55 5.48
C PHE A 62 8.56 -5.58 5.20
N ALA A 63 9.32 -5.19 6.23
CA ALA A 63 10.45 -4.28 6.07
C ALA A 63 11.57 -4.89 5.21
N SER A 64 11.81 -6.20 5.32
CA SER A 64 12.77 -6.91 4.46
C SER A 64 12.29 -6.97 3.02
N ASP A 65 11.03 -7.37 2.82
CA ASP A 65 10.38 -7.48 1.51
C ASP A 65 10.33 -6.11 0.81
N TYR A 66 10.07 -5.01 1.55
CA TYR A 66 10.07 -3.66 0.98
C TYR A 66 11.49 -3.20 0.62
N LYS A 67 12.48 -3.44 1.49
CA LYS A 67 13.88 -3.06 1.21
C LYS A 67 14.47 -3.78 0.00
N SER A 68 14.06 -5.02 -0.27
CA SER A 68 14.54 -5.76 -1.44
C SER A 68 14.06 -5.18 -2.77
N LEU A 69 13.00 -4.36 -2.77
CA LEU A 69 12.55 -3.61 -3.94
C LEU A 69 13.51 -2.49 -4.34
N ASN A 70 14.44 -2.09 -3.45
CA ASN A 70 15.39 -1.01 -3.65
C ASN A 70 14.73 0.32 -4.06
N LEU A 71 13.58 0.62 -3.45
CA LEU A 71 12.82 1.85 -3.64
C LEU A 71 13.01 2.81 -2.46
N PRO A 72 12.99 4.14 -2.68
CA PRO A 72 13.05 5.10 -1.60
C PRO A 72 11.72 5.17 -0.83
N LEU A 73 11.79 5.23 0.50
CA LEU A 73 10.65 5.53 1.36
C LEU A 73 10.66 7.02 1.72
N ASN A 74 9.75 7.79 1.13
CA ASN A 74 9.71 9.25 1.30
C ASN A 74 8.68 9.71 2.35
N ILE A 75 7.59 8.95 2.52
CA ILE A 75 6.47 9.26 3.40
C ILE A 75 6.01 7.93 4.04
N LEU A 76 5.78 7.93 5.36
CA LEU A 76 5.25 6.80 6.13
C LEU A 76 4.00 7.23 6.90
#